data_AF-A0A551ZEN3-F1
#
_entry.id   AF-A0A551ZEN3-F1
#
_cell.length_a   1.000
_cell.length_b   1.000
_cell.length_c   1.000
_cell.angle_alpha   90.00
_cell.angle_beta   90.00
_cell.angle_gamma   90.00
#
_symmetry.space_group_name_H-M   'P 1'
#
loop_
_entity.id
_entity.type
_entity.pdbx_description
1 polymer ?
#
loop_
_entity_poly.entity_id
_entity_poly.type
_entity_poly.pdbx_seq_one_letter_code
_entity_poly.pdbx_strand_id
1 'polypeptide(L)'
;MTVENLETNGTQTPATTEEKTSSPRGKATTAKTAKDKEVVALSVKNNAESASKALKFYQPEHRLPENRPVGTSHLHFTEDEMLPGSRPVEVSHLKIVSTYSSVGGLRPVGSSGMEVSSTLAISGNRPIALSHLHISETYTVMGNRPVASNEIDDPETLMGFLD
;
A
#
# COMPACT_ATOMS: atom_id res chain seq x y z
N MET A 1 -33.32 7.28 46.10
CA MET A 1 -32.13 7.21 46.97
C MET A 1 -31.93 5.75 47.36
N THR A 2 -31.22 5.02 46.52
CA THR A 2 -30.87 3.60 46.70
C THR A 2 -29.49 3.45 46.09
N VAL A 3 -28.49 3.18 46.93
CA VAL A 3 -27.10 3.00 46.52
C VAL A 3 -26.70 1.58 46.87
N GLU A 4 -26.27 0.83 45.85
CA GLU A 4 -25.66 -0.49 46.02
C GLU A 4 -24.16 -0.35 45.76
N ASN A 5 -23.36 -0.81 46.71
CA ASN A 5 -21.90 -0.87 46.58
C ASN A 5 -21.52 -2.32 46.24
N LEU A 6 -20.76 -2.52 45.16
CA LEU A 6 -20.11 -3.80 44.87
C LEU A 6 -18.62 -3.59 44.57
N GLU A 7 -17.86 -3.69 45.65
CA GLU A 7 -16.48 -4.20 45.80
C GLU A 7 -15.52 -4.17 44.59
N THR A 8 -14.45 -3.40 44.73
CA THR A 8 -13.23 -3.52 43.91
C THR A 8 -12.29 -4.55 44.51
N ASN A 9 -11.85 -5.54 43.71
CA ASN A 9 -10.71 -6.41 44.04
C ASN A 9 -9.49 -6.00 43.21
N GLY A 10 -8.37 -5.70 43.86
CA GLY A 10 -7.09 -5.45 43.21
C GLY A 10 -6.00 -6.36 43.76
N THR A 11 -4.93 -6.55 42.99
CA THR A 11 -3.57 -6.85 43.48
C THR A 11 -2.59 -6.52 42.36
N GLN A 12 -1.61 -5.67 42.65
CA GLN A 12 -0.37 -5.54 41.86
C GLN A 12 0.76 -6.18 42.65
N THR A 13 1.79 -6.68 41.96
CA THR A 13 3.06 -7.11 42.59
C THR A 13 4.21 -6.78 41.63
N PRO A 14 5.29 -6.09 42.07
CA PRO A 14 6.23 -5.43 41.14
C PRO A 14 7.53 -6.20 40.85
N ALA A 15 8.07 -5.91 39.66
CA ALA A 15 9.48 -5.72 39.27
C ALA A 15 10.65 -6.50 39.92
N THR A 16 11.56 -6.98 39.06
CA THR A 16 13.02 -7.08 39.31
C THR A 16 13.79 -6.75 38.01
N THR A 17 14.96 -6.13 38.14
CA THR A 17 15.84 -5.63 37.05
C THR A 17 17.20 -6.34 37.12
N GLU A 18 17.95 -6.47 36.01
CA GLU A 18 19.43 -6.49 36.04
C GLU A 18 20.09 -6.21 34.66
N GLU A 19 21.41 -6.00 34.61
CA GLU A 19 22.12 -5.22 33.56
C GLU A 19 23.25 -5.95 32.77
N LYS A 20 23.51 -5.44 31.55
CA LYS A 20 24.80 -5.19 30.83
C LYS A 20 26.00 -6.18 30.90
N THR A 21 26.66 -6.34 29.74
CA THR A 21 28.14 -6.28 29.41
C THR A 21 28.47 -7.26 28.25
N SER A 22 29.04 -6.92 27.09
CA SER A 22 30.26 -6.18 26.65
C SER A 22 31.57 -7.02 26.55
N SER A 23 31.81 -7.61 25.36
CA SER A 23 33.02 -7.56 24.47
C SER A 23 34.47 -7.38 25.03
N PRO A 24 35.59 -7.56 24.25
CA PRO A 24 35.91 -8.35 23.03
C PRO A 24 37.33 -9.04 23.01
N ARG A 25 37.76 -9.58 21.83
CA ARG A 25 39.10 -9.37 21.17
C ARG A 25 40.27 -10.40 21.27
N GLY A 26 40.85 -10.75 20.10
CA GLY A 26 42.22 -11.24 19.80
C GLY A 26 42.44 -11.23 18.26
N LYS A 27 43.54 -10.83 17.56
CA LYS A 27 45.02 -10.80 17.74
C LYS A 27 45.66 -12.21 17.74
N ALA A 28 46.66 -12.60 16.93
CA ALA A 28 47.50 -11.96 15.88
C ALA A 28 47.93 -13.01 14.78
N THR A 29 49.04 -13.05 14.00
CA THR A 29 50.34 -12.31 13.92
C THR A 29 51.11 -12.55 12.58
N THR A 30 51.67 -11.49 11.95
CA THR A 30 53.03 -11.32 11.36
C THR A 30 53.68 -12.25 10.28
N ALA A 31 54.21 -11.61 9.20
CA ALA A 31 55.37 -11.98 8.32
C ALA A 31 55.21 -13.12 7.27
N LYS A 32 55.88 -13.13 6.08
CA LYS A 32 56.99 -12.31 5.53
C LYS A 32 57.12 -12.40 3.96
N THR A 33 57.75 -11.38 3.36
CA THR A 33 58.50 -11.38 2.07
C THR A 33 57.76 -11.62 0.74
N ALA A 34 58.04 -10.76 -0.24
CA ALA A 34 57.38 -10.71 -1.55
C ALA A 34 58.16 -11.41 -2.69
N LYS A 35 57.44 -12.03 -3.63
CA LYS A 35 57.36 -11.63 -5.06
C LYS A 35 56.46 -12.59 -5.86
N ASP A 36 55.37 -12.08 -6.45
CA ASP A 36 55.24 -11.88 -7.90
C ASP A 36 53.82 -11.38 -8.25
N LYS A 37 53.53 -11.15 -9.54
CA LYS A 37 52.32 -10.46 -10.01
C LYS A 37 51.18 -11.44 -10.33
N GLU A 38 50.11 -11.41 -9.53
CA GLU A 38 48.76 -11.67 -10.03
C GLU A 38 47.86 -10.47 -9.74
N VAL A 39 47.15 -10.00 -10.78
CA VAL A 39 46.02 -9.08 -10.60
C VAL A 39 44.82 -9.95 -10.30
N VAL A 40 44.60 -10.24 -9.01
CA VAL A 40 43.43 -11.01 -8.56
C VAL A 40 42.18 -10.19 -8.80
N ALA A 41 41.58 -10.36 -9.98
CA ALA A 41 40.24 -9.87 -10.25
C ALA A 41 39.27 -10.54 -9.26
N LEU A 42 38.41 -9.75 -8.61
CA LEU A 42 37.34 -10.31 -7.79
C LEU A 42 36.36 -11.03 -8.72
N SER A 43 36.46 -12.36 -8.76
CA SER A 43 35.50 -13.22 -9.45
C SER A 43 34.11 -13.02 -8.87
N VAL A 44 33.30 -12.19 -9.52
CA VAL A 44 31.89 -11.99 -9.17
C VAL A 44 31.19 -13.33 -9.27
N LYS A 45 30.86 -13.91 -8.10
CA LYS A 45 30.16 -15.18 -8.00
C LYS A 45 28.71 -14.93 -8.42
N ASN A 46 28.39 -15.24 -9.68
CA ASN A 46 27.07 -15.03 -10.26
C ASN A 46 26.00 -15.79 -9.45
N ASN A 47 25.35 -15.13 -8.49
CA ASN A 47 24.15 -15.68 -7.89
C ASN A 47 23.00 -15.55 -8.90
N ALA A 48 22.60 -16.69 -9.46
CA ALA A 48 21.57 -16.78 -10.49
C ALA A 48 20.18 -16.34 -10.00
N GLU A 49 19.94 -16.31 -8.68
CA GLU A 49 18.66 -15.94 -8.07
C GLU A 49 18.23 -14.50 -8.39
N SER A 50 19.21 -13.58 -8.50
CA SER A 50 18.97 -12.18 -8.86
C SER A 50 18.60 -11.96 -10.34
N ALA A 51 18.80 -12.95 -11.22
CA ALA A 51 18.44 -12.83 -12.64
C ALA A 51 16.92 -12.78 -12.88
N SER A 52 16.12 -13.21 -11.90
CA SER A 52 14.65 -13.19 -11.93
C SER A 52 14.03 -11.78 -12.08
N LYS A 53 14.78 -10.72 -11.77
CA LYS A 53 14.37 -9.30 -11.95
C LYS A 53 15.03 -8.62 -13.16
N ALA A 54 15.58 -9.37 -14.11
CA ALA A 54 16.03 -8.80 -15.38
C ALA A 54 14.85 -8.22 -16.19
N LEU A 55 15.04 -7.04 -16.79
CA LEU A 55 14.04 -6.41 -17.66
C LEU A 55 13.80 -7.29 -18.90
N LYS A 56 12.52 -7.66 -19.12
CA LYS A 56 12.11 -8.40 -20.31
C LYS A 56 12.04 -7.44 -21.50
N PHE A 57 13.03 -7.52 -22.38
CA PHE A 57 13.00 -6.83 -23.66
C PHE A 57 12.11 -7.58 -24.64
N TYR A 58 11.15 -6.87 -25.23
CA TYR A 58 10.37 -7.38 -26.35
C TYR A 58 11.23 -7.33 -27.63
N GLN A 59 11.06 -8.32 -28.49
CA GLN A 59 11.79 -8.40 -29.77
C GLN A 59 10.78 -8.45 -30.92
N PRO A 60 10.43 -7.29 -31.52
CA PRO A 60 9.62 -7.26 -32.72
C PRO A 60 10.40 -7.78 -33.93
N GLU A 61 9.69 -8.40 -34.87
CA GLU A 61 10.21 -8.86 -36.18
C GLU A 61 10.98 -7.76 -36.93
N HIS A 62 10.47 -6.52 -36.84
CA HIS A 62 11.11 -5.34 -37.41
C HIS A 62 11.80 -4.55 -36.29
N ARG A 63 13.13 -4.54 -36.30
CA ARG A 63 13.93 -3.68 -35.41
C ARG A 63 13.62 -2.21 -35.72
N LEU A 64 13.47 -1.38 -34.68
CA LEU A 64 13.55 0.06 -34.84
C LEU A 64 14.95 0.47 -35.35
N PRO A 65 15.10 1.61 -36.04
CA PRO A 65 16.40 2.17 -36.38
C PRO A 65 17.35 2.21 -35.18
N GLU A 66 18.65 2.03 -35.45
CA GLU A 66 19.72 2.00 -34.43
C GLU A 66 19.54 0.89 -33.37
N ASN A 67 18.77 -0.18 -33.69
CA ASN A 67 18.56 -1.35 -32.83
C ASN A 67 18.00 -1.01 -31.42
N ARG A 68 17.28 0.12 -31.28
CA ARG A 68 16.73 0.57 -29.99
C ARG A 68 15.93 -0.55 -29.29
N PRO A 69 16.27 -0.93 -28.05
CA PRO A 69 15.51 -1.94 -27.32
C PRO A 69 14.13 -1.40 -26.93
N VAL A 70 13.12 -2.27 -26.96
CA VAL A 70 11.76 -1.98 -26.51
C VAL A 70 11.42 -2.87 -25.31
N GLY A 71 10.85 -2.28 -24.26
CA GLY A 71 10.39 -3.02 -23.07
C GLY A 71 8.99 -3.58 -23.27
N THR A 72 8.65 -4.65 -22.55
CA THR A 72 7.26 -5.13 -22.48
C THR A 72 6.36 -4.11 -21.78
N SER A 73 5.30 -3.69 -22.46
CA SER A 73 4.20 -2.89 -21.89
C SER A 73 3.25 -3.77 -21.05
N HIS A 74 2.56 -3.17 -20.08
CA HIS A 74 1.39 -3.77 -19.42
C HIS A 74 0.06 -3.06 -19.78
N LEU A 75 0.14 -2.03 -20.62
CA LEU A 75 -0.99 -1.26 -21.13
C LEU A 75 -1.75 -2.09 -22.17
N HIS A 76 -3.08 -2.08 -22.12
CA HIS A 76 -3.94 -2.80 -23.07
C HIS A 76 -4.63 -1.80 -24.01
N PHE A 77 -4.38 -1.92 -25.31
CA PHE A 77 -4.91 -0.99 -26.33
C PHE A 77 -6.14 -1.57 -27.05
N THR A 78 -6.90 -0.70 -27.72
CA THR A 78 -7.86 -1.10 -28.76
C THR A 78 -7.24 -0.94 -30.15
N GLU A 79 -7.31 -1.97 -30.98
CA GLU A 79 -6.78 -1.93 -32.36
C GLU A 79 -7.71 -1.13 -33.30
N ASP A 80 -9.02 -1.19 -33.08
CA ASP A 80 -10.03 -0.60 -33.98
C ASP A 80 -10.28 0.92 -33.76
N GLU A 81 -9.86 1.50 -32.64
CA GLU A 81 -10.22 2.88 -32.25
C GLU A 81 -9.00 3.78 -31.96
N MET A 82 -8.12 3.91 -32.97
CA MET A 82 -7.02 4.88 -32.91
C MET A 82 -7.51 6.32 -33.08
N LEU A 83 -6.95 7.25 -32.29
CA LEU A 83 -7.17 8.68 -32.49
C LEU A 83 -6.43 9.20 -33.75
N PRO A 84 -6.92 10.28 -34.40
CA PRO A 84 -6.33 10.83 -35.62
C PRO A 84 -4.81 11.06 -35.54
N GLY A 85 -4.11 10.54 -36.56
CA GLY A 85 -2.65 10.44 -36.57
C GLY A 85 -2.11 9.16 -35.91
N SER A 86 -2.87 8.06 -35.96
CA SER A 86 -2.50 6.74 -35.44
C SER A 86 -2.01 6.76 -33.99
N ARG A 87 -2.72 7.51 -33.13
CA ARG A 87 -2.43 7.60 -31.70
C ARG A 87 -3.16 6.47 -30.96
N PRO A 88 -2.45 5.53 -30.30
CA PRO A 88 -3.08 4.47 -29.51
C PRO A 88 -3.86 5.03 -28.31
N VAL A 89 -4.90 4.31 -27.90
CA VAL A 89 -5.70 4.60 -26.71
C VAL A 89 -5.71 3.36 -25.81
N GLU A 90 -5.37 3.54 -24.54
CA GLU A 90 -5.45 2.47 -23.54
C GLU A 90 -6.90 2.31 -23.04
N VAL A 91 -7.33 1.06 -22.82
CA VAL A 91 -8.66 0.79 -22.26
C VAL A 91 -8.79 1.30 -20.82
N SER A 92 -9.93 1.90 -20.50
CA SER A 92 -10.20 2.31 -19.12
C SER A 92 -10.62 1.12 -18.26
N HIS A 93 -10.04 1.00 -17.06
CA HIS A 93 -10.46 0.04 -16.03
C HIS A 93 -11.82 0.39 -15.38
N LEU A 94 -12.50 1.45 -15.81
CA LEU A 94 -13.79 1.88 -15.26
C LEU A 94 -14.94 0.97 -15.72
N LYS A 95 -15.49 0.19 -14.79
CA LYS A 95 -16.73 -0.58 -15.01
C LYS A 95 -17.93 0.34 -15.17
N ILE A 96 -18.49 0.42 -16.39
CA ILE A 96 -19.79 1.04 -16.65
C ILE A 96 -20.91 0.04 -16.28
N VAL A 97 -21.95 0.51 -15.60
CA VAL A 97 -23.09 -0.32 -15.13
C VAL A 97 -24.33 -0.10 -16.01
N SER A 98 -24.57 1.14 -16.43
CA SER A 98 -25.64 1.50 -17.37
C SER A 98 -25.26 2.75 -18.16
N THR A 99 -25.99 3.04 -19.22
CA THR A 99 -25.84 4.26 -20.02
C THR A 99 -27.23 4.82 -20.29
N TYR A 100 -27.43 6.12 -20.07
CA TYR A 100 -28.72 6.78 -20.30
C TYR A 100 -28.60 7.88 -21.36
N SER A 101 -29.69 8.13 -22.08
CA SER A 101 -29.78 9.25 -23.02
C SER A 101 -30.12 10.54 -22.26
N SER A 102 -29.47 11.63 -22.65
CA SER A 102 -29.65 12.97 -22.11
C SER A 102 -29.62 13.98 -23.27
N VAL A 103 -30.06 15.21 -23.04
CA VAL A 103 -30.09 16.23 -24.10
C VAL A 103 -28.66 16.42 -24.66
N GLY A 104 -28.48 16.08 -25.94
CA GLY A 104 -27.20 16.17 -26.65
C GLY A 104 -26.31 14.92 -26.61
N GLY A 105 -26.67 13.81 -25.94
CA GLY A 105 -25.88 12.57 -26.05
C GLY A 105 -26.12 11.50 -24.98
N LEU A 106 -25.42 10.37 -25.15
CA LEU A 106 -25.36 9.27 -24.19
C LEU A 106 -24.44 9.63 -23.01
N ARG A 107 -24.83 9.25 -21.80
CA ARG A 107 -24.05 9.46 -20.56
C ARG A 107 -23.88 8.12 -19.84
N PRO A 108 -22.64 7.60 -19.68
CA PRO A 108 -22.38 6.38 -18.95
C PRO A 108 -22.49 6.60 -17.43
N VAL A 109 -22.88 5.55 -16.72
CA VAL A 109 -22.93 5.48 -15.25
C VAL A 109 -21.87 4.50 -14.78
N GLY A 110 -20.82 5.01 -14.16
CA GLY A 110 -19.75 4.19 -13.58
C GLY A 110 -20.20 3.47 -12.30
N SER A 111 -19.66 2.28 -12.07
CA SER A 111 -19.76 1.58 -10.79
C SER A 111 -19.02 2.38 -9.71
N SER A 112 -19.61 2.49 -8.51
CA SER A 112 -18.92 3.04 -7.34
C SER A 112 -18.92 2.02 -6.19
N GLY A 113 -17.94 2.12 -5.29
CA GLY A 113 -17.90 1.36 -4.04
C GLY A 113 -18.60 2.05 -2.86
N MET A 114 -19.41 3.09 -3.10
CA MET A 114 -20.11 3.80 -2.04
C MET A 114 -21.36 3.03 -1.59
N GLU A 115 -21.36 2.58 -0.35
CA GLU A 115 -22.55 2.03 0.30
C GLU A 115 -23.45 3.16 0.82
N VAL A 116 -24.76 3.05 0.62
CA VAL A 116 -25.75 4.08 0.99
C VAL A 116 -26.71 3.53 2.04
N SER A 117 -26.77 4.20 3.19
CA SER A 117 -27.63 3.85 4.33
C SER A 117 -29.10 4.16 4.06
N SER A 118 -29.34 5.37 3.54
CA SER A 118 -30.68 5.91 3.29
C SER A 118 -30.61 7.14 2.37
N THR A 119 -31.76 7.69 1.98
CA THR A 119 -31.84 8.91 1.17
C THR A 119 -32.72 9.94 1.84
N LEU A 120 -32.19 11.15 2.06
CA LEU A 120 -32.95 12.30 2.54
C LEU A 120 -33.66 12.98 1.35
N ALA A 121 -34.99 13.08 1.39
CA ALA A 121 -35.81 13.65 0.31
C ALA A 121 -35.96 15.19 0.36
N ILE A 122 -35.25 15.88 1.27
CA ILE A 122 -35.36 17.33 1.44
C ILE A 122 -34.59 18.03 0.31
N SER A 123 -35.32 18.74 -0.56
CA SER A 123 -34.81 19.36 -1.81
C SER A 123 -34.22 18.34 -2.80
N GLY A 124 -34.95 17.25 -3.04
CA GLY A 124 -34.54 16.15 -3.92
C GLY A 124 -33.86 15.01 -3.16
N ASN A 125 -33.47 13.96 -3.88
CA ASN A 125 -32.92 12.74 -3.28
C ASN A 125 -31.42 12.92 -2.98
N ARG A 126 -31.08 13.10 -1.70
CA ARG A 126 -29.71 13.22 -1.21
C ARG A 126 -29.29 11.91 -0.52
N PRO A 127 -28.36 11.11 -1.09
CA PRO A 127 -27.93 9.87 -0.46
C PRO A 127 -27.11 10.16 0.81
N ILE A 128 -27.32 9.35 1.83
CA ILE A 128 -26.54 9.32 3.07
C ILE A 128 -25.65 8.08 2.99
N ALA A 129 -24.34 8.28 2.79
CA ALA A 129 -23.37 7.18 2.76
C ALA A 129 -23.30 6.49 4.13
N LEU A 130 -22.98 5.18 4.13
CA LEU A 130 -22.60 4.49 5.36
C LEU A 130 -21.20 4.94 5.81
N SER A 131 -20.99 4.87 7.13
CA SER A 131 -19.68 5.05 7.76
C SER A 131 -19.28 3.73 8.39
N HIS A 132 -18.14 3.18 7.99
CA HIS A 132 -17.56 1.96 8.59
C HIS A 132 -16.74 2.25 9.85
N LEU A 133 -16.67 3.51 10.30
CA LEU A 133 -16.00 3.87 11.55
C LEU A 133 -16.78 3.36 12.77
N HIS A 134 -16.13 2.57 13.61
CA HIS A 134 -16.70 2.12 14.88
C HIS A 134 -16.69 3.26 15.92
N ILE A 135 -17.88 3.76 16.26
CA ILE A 135 -18.09 4.85 17.22
C ILE A 135 -18.41 4.23 18.58
N SER A 136 -17.59 4.52 19.59
CA SER A 136 -17.74 3.99 20.96
C SER A 136 -18.71 4.83 21.80
N GLU A 137 -18.65 6.17 21.64
CA GLU A 137 -19.50 7.11 22.36
C GLU A 137 -19.90 8.30 21.46
N THR A 138 -20.97 9.00 21.81
CA THR A 138 -21.33 10.28 21.17
C THR A 138 -21.75 11.28 22.25
N TYR A 139 -20.86 12.23 22.56
CA TYR A 139 -21.19 13.33 23.45
C TYR A 139 -22.15 14.30 22.76
N THR A 140 -23.16 14.77 23.49
CA THR A 140 -24.21 15.68 22.99
C THR A 140 -24.11 17.11 23.55
N VAL A 141 -23.33 17.31 24.62
CA VAL A 141 -23.23 18.57 25.40
C VAL A 141 -22.85 19.77 24.54
N MET A 142 -22.06 19.58 23.47
CA MET A 142 -21.63 20.61 22.52
C MET A 142 -21.97 20.23 21.08
N GLY A 143 -23.20 19.73 20.88
CA GLY A 143 -23.66 19.09 19.64
C GLY A 143 -23.20 17.63 19.55
N ASN A 144 -23.75 16.87 18.60
CA ASN A 144 -23.45 15.45 18.42
C ASN A 144 -22.01 15.25 17.94
N ARG A 145 -21.12 14.82 18.85
CA ARG A 145 -19.70 14.59 18.60
C ARG A 145 -19.41 13.09 18.75
N PRO A 146 -19.33 12.32 17.65
CA PRO A 146 -18.95 10.92 17.71
C PRO A 146 -17.47 10.80 18.10
N VAL A 147 -17.17 9.82 18.94
CA VAL A 147 -15.83 9.50 19.43
C VAL A 147 -15.56 8.04 19.09
N ALA A 148 -14.38 7.76 18.54
CA ALA A 148 -13.91 6.40 18.26
C ALA A 148 -13.29 5.77 19.53
N SER A 149 -12.99 4.48 19.49
CA SER A 149 -12.20 3.87 20.56
C SER A 149 -10.80 4.47 20.63
N ASN A 150 -10.26 4.57 21.85
CA ASN A 150 -8.82 4.81 22.08
C ASN A 150 -8.03 3.50 22.22
N GLU A 151 -8.71 2.35 22.27
CA GLU A 151 -8.07 1.04 22.23
C GLU A 151 -7.37 0.84 20.87
N ILE A 152 -6.17 0.27 20.90
CA ILE A 152 -5.34 0.07 19.70
C ILE A 152 -5.56 -1.36 19.19
N ASP A 153 -6.26 -1.50 18.06
CA ASP A 153 -6.61 -2.80 17.46
C ASP A 153 -5.38 -3.67 17.12
N ASP A 154 -4.27 -3.05 16.71
CA ASP A 154 -2.97 -3.70 16.49
C ASP A 154 -1.82 -2.78 16.94
N PRO A 155 -1.25 -3.00 18.14
CA PRO A 155 -0.11 -2.24 18.63
C PRO A 155 1.22 -2.68 18.01
N GLU A 156 1.34 -3.87 17.42
CA GLU A 156 2.58 -4.37 16.83
C GLU A 156 2.86 -3.67 15.49
N THR A 157 1.83 -3.54 14.64
CA THR A 157 1.88 -2.67 13.44
C THR A 157 2.17 -1.21 13.82
N LEU A 158 1.58 -0.70 14.90
CA LEU A 158 1.74 0.71 15.29
C LEU A 158 3.15 1.02 15.83
N MET A 159 3.75 0.10 16.60
CA MET A 159 5.15 0.23 17.05
C MET A 159 6.16 0.27 15.89
N GLY A 160 5.82 -0.32 14.72
CA GLY A 160 6.65 -0.24 13.51
C GLY A 160 6.78 1.16 12.87
N PHE A 161 6.05 2.16 13.39
CA PHE A 161 6.10 3.56 12.92
C PHE A 161 6.70 4.53 13.96
N LEU A 162 7.30 4.01 15.03
CA LEU A 162 8.01 4.79 16.05
C LEU A 162 9.53 4.53 15.93
N ASP A 163 10.30 5.61 15.73
CA ASP A 163 11.78 5.65 15.55
C ASP A 163 12.47 6.10 16.85
#